data_AF-A0A553GWS5-F1
#
_entry.id   AF-A0A553GWS5-F1
#
_cell.length_a   1.000
_cell.length_b   1.000
_cell.length_c   1.000
_cell.angle_alpha   90.00
_cell.angle_beta   90.00
_cell.angle_gamma   90.00
#
_symmetry.space_group_name_H-M   'P 1'
#
loop_
_entity.id
_entity.type
_entity.pdbx_description
1 polymer ?
#
loop_
_entity_poly.entity_id
_entity_poly.type
_entity_poly.pdbx_seq_one_letter_code
_entity_poly.pdbx_strand_id
1 'polypeptide(L)'
;PTAPGRTPAAGGASRWLGPLAGLAAGGLLASMFMGDGFQGLQFFDILIFGLIAFVLFRFLAARKRQHQGQPLAAGPLQRQMPEAQAPIFGSAAPVARPAVNAPAWFDEQRFVEAGREHFMNLQQHWDAAEMDKIAEYVTPQVLAFLKEERASLGDAYQSTYIDNLQVQLDGVDELADKTVATLTFSGLSKNSRFDQGEGFSESWRMEREHGDNQPWRVAGIRQNA
;
A
#
# COMPACT_ATOMS: atom_id res chain seq x y z
N PRO A 1 -45.41 -14.35 -49.94
CA PRO A 1 -45.59 -15.57 -49.11
C PRO A 1 -44.31 -16.43 -49.10
N THR A 2 -43.75 -16.92 -48.01
CA THR A 2 -43.97 -16.82 -46.55
C THR A 2 -42.75 -17.54 -45.95
N ALA A 3 -42.15 -16.99 -44.89
CA ALA A 3 -41.13 -17.66 -44.08
C ALA A 3 -41.74 -18.80 -43.24
N PRO A 4 -40.89 -19.67 -42.67
CA PRO A 4 -40.89 -19.89 -41.22
C PRO A 4 -39.45 -19.72 -40.68
N GLY A 5 -39.16 -19.25 -39.47
CA GLY A 5 -39.89 -19.34 -38.20
C GLY A 5 -39.00 -20.10 -37.20
N ARG A 6 -38.40 -19.36 -36.24
CA ARG A 6 -37.34 -19.76 -35.28
C ARG A 6 -37.78 -20.80 -34.24
N THR A 7 -36.77 -21.44 -33.61
CA THR A 7 -36.67 -21.43 -32.13
C THR A 7 -35.20 -21.51 -31.66
N PRO A 8 -34.80 -20.69 -30.67
CA PRO A 8 -33.48 -20.74 -30.01
C PRO A 8 -33.48 -21.72 -28.83
N ALA A 9 -32.34 -22.36 -28.56
CA ALA A 9 -32.15 -23.13 -27.33
C ALA A 9 -31.88 -22.17 -26.16
N ALA A 10 -32.82 -22.14 -25.22
CA ALA A 10 -32.67 -21.55 -23.90
C ALA A 10 -32.04 -22.58 -22.95
N GLY A 11 -30.80 -22.32 -22.52
CA GLY A 11 -30.21 -22.94 -21.34
C GLY A 11 -30.37 -21.99 -20.16
N GLY A 12 -31.28 -22.32 -19.25
CA GLY A 12 -31.60 -21.50 -18.09
C GLY A 12 -30.52 -21.53 -17.00
N ALA A 13 -30.38 -20.36 -16.37
CA ALA A 13 -30.11 -20.17 -14.94
C ALA A 13 -28.93 -20.90 -14.30
N SER A 14 -27.82 -20.18 -14.17
CA SER A 14 -27.14 -20.05 -12.87
C SER A 14 -26.62 -18.63 -12.72
N ARG A 15 -27.54 -17.73 -12.34
CA ARG A 15 -27.21 -16.49 -11.63
C ARG A 15 -27.02 -16.86 -10.16
N TRP A 16 -25.87 -17.41 -9.80
CA TRP A 16 -25.48 -17.53 -8.40
C TRP A 16 -23.96 -17.68 -8.29
N LEU A 17 -23.36 -16.82 -7.46
CA LEU A 17 -22.02 -16.93 -6.89
C LEU A 17 -20.81 -16.58 -7.77
N GLY A 18 -20.54 -15.28 -7.90
CA GLY A 18 -19.22 -14.82 -7.43
C GLY A 18 -19.19 -15.00 -5.90
N PRO A 19 -18.07 -15.48 -5.31
CA PRO A 19 -16.86 -14.67 -5.22
C PRO A 19 -15.55 -15.50 -5.28
N LEU A 20 -14.67 -15.18 -6.21
CA LEU A 20 -13.22 -15.45 -6.07
C LEU A 20 -12.46 -14.11 -6.07
N ALA A 21 -12.98 -13.17 -5.29
CA ALA A 21 -12.39 -11.86 -5.03
C ALA A 21 -11.75 -11.85 -3.62
N GLY A 22 -10.84 -12.79 -3.35
CA GLY A 22 -10.35 -12.98 -1.98
C GLY A 22 -8.97 -13.63 -1.83
N LEU A 23 -8.16 -13.68 -2.89
CA LEU A 23 -6.78 -14.17 -2.79
C LEU A 23 -5.71 -13.16 -3.21
N ALA A 24 -6.08 -11.96 -3.65
CA ALA A 24 -5.12 -10.90 -3.96
C ALA A 24 -4.98 -9.83 -2.85
N ALA A 25 -5.85 -9.84 -1.83
CA ALA A 25 -5.82 -8.81 -0.79
C ALA A 25 -6.09 -9.41 0.61
N GLY A 26 -5.03 -9.68 1.37
CA GLY A 26 -5.08 -9.71 2.84
C GLY A 26 -5.50 -11.01 3.54
N GLY A 27 -5.48 -12.18 2.89
CA GLY A 27 -5.87 -13.45 3.54
C GLY A 27 -4.89 -13.95 4.61
N LEU A 28 -3.59 -13.72 4.46
CA LEU A 28 -2.56 -14.28 5.35
C LEU A 28 -2.24 -13.39 6.57
N LEU A 29 -2.35 -12.07 6.45
CA LEU A 29 -2.12 -11.17 7.59
C LEU A 29 -3.35 -11.07 8.52
N ALA A 30 -4.56 -11.24 7.98
CA ALA A 30 -5.78 -11.30 8.78
C ALA A 30 -5.83 -12.56 9.66
N SER A 31 -5.27 -13.69 9.21
CA SER A 31 -5.28 -14.96 9.95
C SER A 31 -4.21 -15.05 11.05
N MET A 32 -3.15 -14.23 11.00
CA MET A 32 -2.12 -14.19 12.04
C MET A 32 -2.41 -13.17 13.15
N PHE A 33 -3.14 -12.09 12.83
CA PHE A 33 -3.55 -11.08 13.82
C PHE A 33 -4.89 -11.41 14.50
N MET A 34 -5.74 -12.22 13.85
CA MET A 34 -6.93 -12.82 14.44
C MET A 34 -6.55 -14.22 14.93
N GLY A 35 -5.79 -14.23 16.02
CA GLY A 35 -5.15 -15.42 16.55
C GLY A 35 -6.13 -16.57 16.83
N ASP A 36 -5.60 -17.77 16.56
CA ASP A 36 -6.03 -19.08 17.05
C ASP A 36 -7.27 -19.68 16.37
N GLY A 37 -7.00 -20.60 15.45
CA GLY A 37 -8.01 -21.45 14.84
C GLY A 37 -8.73 -22.29 15.89
N PHE A 38 -10.05 -22.09 15.98
CA PHE A 38 -11.02 -23.12 16.36
C PHE A 38 -10.83 -23.82 17.73
N GLN A 39 -10.96 -23.08 18.84
CA GLN A 39 -11.43 -23.66 20.11
C GLN A 39 -12.46 -22.79 20.84
N GLY A 40 -13.64 -22.63 20.22
CA GLY A 40 -14.85 -22.10 20.87
C GLY A 40 -14.78 -20.62 21.26
N LEU A 41 -15.93 -19.98 21.38
CA LEU A 41 -16.01 -18.62 21.95
C LEU A 41 -15.55 -18.69 23.41
N GLN A 42 -14.34 -18.23 23.71
CA GLN A 42 -13.86 -18.15 25.09
C GLN A 42 -14.59 -17.01 25.80
N PHE A 43 -14.78 -17.15 27.12
CA PHE A 43 -15.35 -16.09 27.96
C PHE A 43 -14.62 -14.75 27.80
N PHE A 44 -13.33 -14.80 27.44
CA PHE A 44 -12.49 -13.63 27.16
C PHE A 44 -12.88 -12.88 25.88
N ASP A 45 -13.32 -13.59 24.83
CA ASP A 45 -13.79 -12.97 23.57
C ASP A 45 -15.09 -12.21 23.78
N ILE A 46 -16.01 -12.76 24.59
CA ILE A 46 -17.28 -12.11 24.95
C ILE A 46 -17.03 -10.81 25.72
N LEU A 47 -16.01 -10.77 26.59
CA LEU A 47 -15.61 -9.55 27.30
C LEU A 47 -15.02 -8.50 26.36
N ILE A 48 -14.19 -8.91 25.39
CA ILE A 48 -13.61 -8.00 24.39
C ILE A 48 -14.70 -7.42 23.48
N PHE A 49 -15.62 -8.25 22.96
CA PHE A 49 -16.75 -7.75 22.18
C PHE A 49 -17.67 -6.85 22.99
N GLY A 50 -17.90 -7.15 24.27
CA GLY A 50 -18.65 -6.29 25.19
C GLY A 50 -17.98 -4.93 25.42
N LEU A 51 -16.65 -4.91 25.57
CA LEU A 51 -15.87 -3.68 25.73
C LEU A 51 -15.91 -2.82 24.46
N ILE A 52 -15.74 -3.45 23.29
CA ILE A 52 -15.82 -2.76 21.99
C ILE A 52 -17.22 -2.17 21.78
N ALA A 53 -18.28 -2.95 22.03
CA ALA A 53 -19.65 -2.46 21.93
C ALA A 53 -19.93 -1.31 22.92
N PHE A 54 -19.41 -1.39 24.15
CA PHE A 54 -19.54 -0.33 25.16
C PHE A 54 -18.84 0.96 24.73
N VAL A 55 -17.61 0.90 24.21
CA VAL A 55 -16.86 2.06 23.73
C VAL A 55 -17.57 2.71 22.53
N LEU A 56 -18.05 1.91 21.57
CA LEU A 56 -18.81 2.41 20.43
C LEU A 56 -20.12 3.09 20.88
N PHE A 57 -20.88 2.46 21.77
CA PHE A 57 -22.14 3.01 22.26
C PHE A 57 -21.93 4.29 23.08
N ARG A 58 -20.87 4.34 23.90
CA ARG A 58 -20.45 5.53 24.67
C ARG A 58 -20.10 6.71 23.75
N PHE A 59 -19.41 6.45 22.65
CA PHE A 59 -18.98 7.49 21.71
C PHE A 59 -20.12 8.03 20.85
N LEU A 60 -21.07 7.17 20.44
CA LEU A 60 -22.28 7.59 19.74
C LEU A 60 -23.24 8.35 20.66
N ALA A 61 -23.38 7.95 21.92
CA ALA A 61 -24.21 8.66 22.90
C ALA A 61 -23.65 10.06 23.27
N ALA A 62 -22.32 10.22 23.27
CA ALA A 62 -21.67 11.51 23.51
C ALA A 62 -21.91 12.51 22.34
N ARG A 63 -21.93 12.03 21.09
CA ARG A 63 -22.20 12.87 19.91
C ARG A 63 -23.63 13.40 19.85
N LYS A 64 -24.60 12.71 20.45
CA LYS A 64 -26.02 13.11 20.40
C LYS A 64 -26.38 14.25 21.36
N ARG A 65 -25.49 14.64 22.28
CA ARG A 65 -25.71 15.75 23.23
C ARG A 65 -25.27 17.13 22.71
N GLN A 66 -24.62 17.21 21.54
CA GLN A 66 -24.00 18.46 21.08
C GLN A 66 -24.77 19.18 19.96
N HIS A 67 -25.98 18.72 19.61
CA HIS A 67 -26.84 19.38 18.62
C HIS A 67 -28.20 19.76 19.20
N GLN A 68 -28.23 20.83 19.99
CA GLN A 68 -29.43 21.64 20.26
C GLN A 68 -29.00 23.11 20.33
N GLY A 69 -28.98 23.81 19.18
CA GLY A 69 -29.83 24.99 18.91
C GLY A 69 -28.98 26.28 18.96
N GLN A 70 -29.15 27.35 18.18
CA GLN A 70 -30.17 27.83 17.24
C GLN A 70 -29.60 29.13 16.54
N PRO A 71 -30.32 29.97 15.76
CA PRO A 71 -30.16 30.11 14.31
C PRO A 71 -29.76 31.52 13.75
N LEU A 72 -29.84 31.64 12.41
CA LEU A 72 -29.39 32.64 11.41
C LEU A 72 -30.04 34.06 11.36
N ALA A 73 -29.32 34.92 10.59
CA ALA A 73 -29.76 36.01 9.67
C ALA A 73 -29.81 37.45 10.26
N ALA A 74 -29.52 38.56 9.56
CA ALA A 74 -29.45 38.88 8.12
C ALA A 74 -28.66 40.20 7.87
N GLY A 75 -28.25 40.46 6.62
CA GLY A 75 -28.14 41.84 6.08
C GLY A 75 -26.84 42.20 5.35
N PRO A 76 -26.89 42.68 4.08
CA PRO A 76 -25.74 43.22 3.36
C PRO A 76 -25.66 44.75 3.52
N LEU A 77 -24.46 45.30 3.70
CA LEU A 77 -24.25 46.73 3.51
C LEU A 77 -22.85 47.04 2.99
N GLN A 78 -22.89 47.72 1.86
CA GLN A 78 -21.80 48.27 1.07
C GLN A 78 -21.16 49.45 1.79
N ARG A 79 -19.82 49.46 1.93
CA ARG A 79 -19.10 50.72 2.13
C ARG A 79 -17.62 50.64 1.75
N GLN A 80 -17.32 51.43 0.71
CA GLN A 80 -16.13 52.23 0.45
C GLN A 80 -14.78 51.82 1.06
N MET A 81 -13.82 51.64 0.14
CA MET A 81 -12.38 51.74 0.37
C MET A 81 -12.00 52.97 1.20
N PRO A 82 -10.97 52.84 2.03
CA PRO A 82 -9.73 53.54 1.72
C PRO A 82 -8.45 52.69 1.90
N GLU A 83 -7.50 52.98 1.01
CA GLU A 83 -6.04 52.96 1.13
C GLU A 83 -5.30 51.81 1.86
N ALA A 84 -4.58 51.07 1.01
CA ALA A 84 -3.22 50.56 1.19
C ALA A 84 -2.57 50.71 2.58
N GLN A 85 -2.62 49.63 3.35
CA GLN A 85 -1.61 49.31 4.35
C GLN A 85 -1.00 47.96 3.97
N ALA A 86 0.28 47.97 3.62
CA ALA A 86 1.05 46.77 3.36
C ALA A 86 1.19 45.95 4.66
N PRO A 87 0.82 44.65 4.69
CA PRO A 87 1.23 43.78 5.76
C PRO A 87 2.69 43.39 5.50
N ILE A 88 3.59 44.15 6.12
CA ILE A 88 4.88 43.65 6.58
C ILE A 88 4.55 42.54 7.58
N PHE A 89 5.13 41.35 7.38
CA PHE A 89 4.95 40.09 8.13
C PHE A 89 3.86 39.14 7.61
N GLY A 90 4.35 38.18 6.84
CA GLY A 90 3.61 36.99 6.40
C GLY A 90 4.50 36.10 5.55
N SER A 91 5.80 35.98 5.88
CA SER A 91 6.63 34.90 5.36
C SER A 91 5.97 33.61 5.83
N ALA A 92 5.30 32.91 4.93
CA ALA A 92 5.02 31.50 5.10
C ALA A 92 6.37 30.85 5.37
N ALA A 93 6.63 30.51 6.63
CA ALA A 93 7.81 29.75 6.99
C ALA A 93 7.80 28.51 6.09
N PRO A 94 8.87 28.24 5.34
CA PRO A 94 8.95 27.00 4.61
C PRO A 94 8.72 25.89 5.63
N VAL A 95 7.73 25.04 5.39
CA VAL A 95 7.56 23.81 6.17
C VAL A 95 8.89 23.09 6.01
N ALA A 96 9.68 23.05 7.08
CA ALA A 96 10.98 22.42 7.07
C ALA A 96 10.74 20.96 6.68
N ARG A 97 11.13 20.61 5.45
CA ARG A 97 11.26 19.21 5.07
C ARG A 97 12.26 18.63 6.08
N PRO A 98 11.98 17.47 6.70
CA PRO A 98 12.94 16.82 7.57
C PRO A 98 14.30 16.81 6.86
N ALA A 99 15.36 17.23 7.56
CA ALA A 99 16.69 17.19 6.99
C ALA A 99 16.96 15.74 6.59
N VAL A 100 17.14 15.50 5.29
CA VAL A 100 17.51 14.19 4.78
C VAL A 100 18.89 13.89 5.37
N ASN A 101 18.97 12.92 6.28
CA ASN A 101 20.23 12.50 6.88
C ASN A 101 20.95 11.53 5.94
N ALA A 102 21.08 11.96 4.68
CA ALA A 102 21.76 11.20 3.64
C ALA A 102 23.28 11.34 3.84
N PRO A 103 24.04 10.23 3.75
CA PRO A 103 25.49 10.29 3.73
C PRO A 103 26.01 11.14 2.57
N ALA A 104 27.16 11.79 2.74
CA ALA A 104 27.74 12.66 1.71
C ALA A 104 28.11 11.94 0.39
N TRP A 105 28.29 10.62 0.44
CA TRP A 105 28.57 9.79 -0.73
C TRP A 105 27.31 9.34 -1.48
N PHE A 106 26.11 9.56 -0.92
CA PHE A 106 24.86 9.08 -1.48
C PHE A 106 24.43 9.91 -2.69
N ASP A 107 24.23 9.23 -3.81
CA ASP A 107 23.72 9.82 -5.04
C ASP A 107 22.27 9.37 -5.25
N GLU A 108 21.33 10.28 -5.02
CA GLU A 108 19.90 10.02 -5.12
C GLU A 108 19.48 9.55 -6.52
N GLN A 109 19.98 10.21 -7.58
CA GLN A 109 19.55 9.89 -8.94
C GLN A 109 19.99 8.48 -9.32
N ARG A 110 21.26 8.17 -9.08
CA ARG A 110 21.79 6.82 -9.36
C ARG A 110 21.12 5.77 -8.49
N PHE A 111 20.77 6.11 -7.25
CA PHE A 111 20.08 5.20 -6.35
C PHE A 111 18.64 4.89 -6.81
N VAL A 112 17.88 5.90 -7.25
CA VAL A 112 16.53 5.72 -7.78
C VAL A 112 16.53 4.92 -9.08
N GLU A 113 17.49 5.18 -9.97
CA GLU A 113 17.69 4.39 -11.20
C GLU A 113 18.03 2.93 -10.88
N ALA A 114 18.98 2.69 -9.98
CA ALA A 114 19.32 1.33 -9.54
C ALA A 114 18.14 0.64 -8.84
N GLY A 115 17.35 1.37 -8.05
CA GLY A 115 16.15 0.87 -7.38
C GLY A 115 15.09 0.38 -8.37
N ARG A 116 14.94 1.08 -9.51
CA ARG A 116 14.05 0.65 -10.60
C ARG A 116 14.50 -0.69 -11.19
N GLU A 117 15.79 -0.85 -11.48
CA GLU A 117 16.34 -2.10 -12.00
C GLU A 117 16.17 -3.24 -10.99
N HIS A 118 16.45 -2.95 -9.72
CA HIS A 118 16.30 -3.88 -8.61
C HIS A 118 14.85 -4.41 -8.51
N PHE A 119 13.87 -3.51 -8.63
CA PHE A 119 12.46 -3.87 -8.65
C PHE A 119 12.13 -4.80 -9.81
N MET A 120 12.52 -4.45 -11.04
CA MET A 120 12.21 -5.26 -12.22
C MET A 120 12.89 -6.64 -12.18
N ASN A 121 14.13 -6.72 -11.69
CA ASN A 121 14.85 -7.97 -11.55
C ASN A 121 14.19 -8.87 -10.49
N LEU A 122 13.77 -8.29 -9.36
CA LEU A 122 13.08 -9.06 -8.32
C LEU A 122 11.77 -9.64 -8.85
N GLN A 123 10.97 -8.85 -9.57
CA GLN A 123 9.73 -9.33 -10.23
C GLN A 123 10.02 -10.47 -11.20
N GLN A 124 11.06 -10.35 -12.03
CA GLN A 124 11.44 -11.40 -12.99
C GLN A 124 11.83 -12.70 -12.27
N HIS A 125 12.68 -12.63 -11.25
CA HIS A 125 13.10 -13.83 -10.51
C HIS A 125 11.96 -14.43 -9.68
N TRP A 126 11.05 -13.60 -9.17
CA TRP A 126 9.82 -14.05 -8.50
C TRP A 126 8.95 -14.87 -9.44
N ASP A 127 8.68 -14.33 -10.64
CA ASP A 127 7.86 -14.98 -11.65
C ASP A 127 8.46 -16.34 -12.06
N ALA A 128 9.78 -16.37 -12.23
CA ALA A 128 10.55 -17.58 -12.57
C ALA A 128 10.77 -18.56 -11.41
N ALA A 129 10.32 -18.22 -10.19
CA ALA A 129 10.56 -18.99 -8.95
C ALA A 129 12.05 -19.21 -8.62
N GLU A 130 12.93 -18.29 -9.01
CA GLU A 130 14.38 -18.36 -8.81
C GLU A 130 14.78 -17.83 -7.41
N MET A 131 14.40 -18.55 -6.35
CA MET A 131 14.63 -18.10 -4.96
C MET A 131 16.10 -17.90 -4.62
N ASP A 132 17.01 -18.68 -5.23
CA ASP A 132 18.44 -18.53 -5.04
C ASP A 132 18.96 -17.19 -5.62
N LYS A 133 18.32 -16.69 -6.68
CA LYS A 133 18.61 -15.37 -7.25
C LYS A 133 18.01 -14.25 -6.42
N ILE A 134 16.79 -14.41 -5.93
CA ILE A 134 16.15 -13.44 -5.02
C ILE A 134 17.00 -13.20 -3.76
N ALA A 135 17.69 -14.23 -3.25
CA ALA A 135 18.58 -14.11 -2.08
C ALA A 135 19.72 -13.09 -2.26
N GLU A 136 20.07 -12.72 -3.49
CA GLU A 136 21.09 -11.69 -3.77
C GLU A 136 20.55 -10.27 -3.53
N TYR A 137 19.23 -10.07 -3.64
CA TYR A 137 18.54 -8.79 -3.62
C TYR A 137 17.91 -8.45 -2.27
N VAL A 138 17.57 -9.47 -1.48
CA VAL A 138 16.83 -9.29 -0.23
C VAL A 138 17.66 -9.68 0.99
N THR A 139 17.22 -9.25 2.16
CA THR A 139 17.76 -9.72 3.45
C THR A 139 17.33 -11.16 3.73
N PRO A 140 18.05 -11.93 4.57
CA PRO A 140 17.65 -13.30 4.93
C PRO A 140 16.24 -13.40 5.51
N GLN A 141 15.80 -12.37 6.25
CA GLN A 141 14.47 -12.32 6.84
C GLN A 141 13.38 -12.17 5.77
N VAL A 142 13.57 -11.25 4.82
CA VAL A 142 12.64 -11.08 3.68
C VAL A 142 12.66 -12.31 2.77
N LEU A 143 13.82 -12.94 2.55
CA LEU A 143 13.92 -14.17 1.77
C LEU A 143 13.07 -15.30 2.37
N ALA A 144 13.11 -15.47 3.69
CA ALA A 144 12.32 -16.50 4.37
C ALA A 144 10.82 -16.27 4.16
N PHE A 145 10.36 -15.02 4.29
CA PHE A 145 8.98 -14.62 4.01
C PHE A 145 8.58 -14.90 2.56
N LEU A 146 9.39 -14.46 1.59
CA LEU A 146 9.12 -14.67 0.16
C LEU A 146 9.08 -16.15 -0.22
N LYS A 147 9.90 -17.00 0.41
CA LYS A 147 9.86 -18.45 0.19
C LYS A 147 8.54 -19.07 0.64
N GLU A 148 8.04 -18.66 1.80
CA GLU A 148 6.75 -19.11 2.32
C GLU A 148 5.61 -18.64 1.42
N GLU A 149 5.63 -17.36 1.02
CA GLU A 149 4.64 -16.80 0.10
C GLU A 149 4.66 -17.54 -1.25
N ARG A 150 5.83 -17.76 -1.85
CA ARG A 150 5.94 -18.49 -3.11
C ARG A 150 5.42 -19.92 -2.99
N ALA A 151 5.74 -20.61 -1.89
CA ALA A 151 5.25 -21.96 -1.63
C ALA A 151 3.72 -22.01 -1.50
N SER A 152 3.10 -20.96 -0.94
CA SER A 152 1.64 -20.87 -0.81
C SER A 152 0.91 -20.73 -2.15
N LEU A 153 1.58 -20.17 -3.17
CA LEU A 153 1.03 -20.02 -4.53
C LEU A 153 1.03 -21.33 -5.33
N GLY A 154 1.75 -22.35 -4.88
CA GLY A 154 1.92 -23.62 -5.58
C GLY A 154 2.63 -23.50 -6.94
N ASP A 155 2.42 -24.49 -7.82
CA ASP A 155 3.13 -24.61 -9.10
C ASP A 155 2.54 -23.73 -10.22
N ALA A 156 1.66 -22.78 -9.89
CA ALA A 156 1.09 -21.88 -10.87
C ALA A 156 2.18 -20.98 -11.47
N TYR A 157 2.23 -20.92 -12.81
CA TYR A 157 3.03 -19.95 -13.53
C TYR A 157 2.63 -18.54 -13.13
N GLN A 158 3.62 -17.77 -12.70
CA GLN A 158 3.48 -16.35 -12.39
C GLN A 158 3.98 -15.56 -13.58
N SER A 159 3.28 -14.49 -13.93
CA SER A 159 3.71 -13.56 -14.98
C SER A 159 3.20 -12.20 -14.64
N THR A 160 4.12 -11.27 -14.44
CA THR A 160 3.83 -9.91 -14.04
C THR A 160 4.41 -8.95 -15.07
N TYR A 161 3.54 -8.10 -15.62
CA TYR A 161 3.93 -7.00 -16.49
C TYR A 161 3.69 -5.69 -15.76
N ILE A 162 4.69 -4.82 -15.77
CA ILE A 162 4.65 -3.54 -15.07
C ILE A 162 4.64 -2.42 -16.10
N ASP A 163 3.55 -1.67 -16.14
CA ASP A 163 3.40 -0.49 -16.98
C ASP A 163 3.51 0.78 -16.14
N ASN A 164 4.12 1.81 -16.72
CA ASN A 164 4.27 3.13 -16.12
C ASN A 164 4.83 3.06 -14.69
N LEU A 165 5.97 2.38 -14.49
CA LEU A 165 6.62 2.36 -13.18
C LEU A 165 7.17 3.75 -12.82
N GLN A 166 6.72 4.31 -11.71
CA GLN A 166 7.36 5.43 -11.02
C GLN A 166 8.14 4.93 -9.81
N VAL A 167 9.24 5.62 -9.50
CA VAL A 167 10.07 5.34 -8.33
C VAL A 167 10.37 6.67 -7.66
N GLN A 168 10.11 6.76 -6.37
CA GLN A 168 10.37 7.93 -5.55
C GLN A 168 11.23 7.55 -4.36
N LEU A 169 12.24 8.37 -4.04
CA LEU A 169 12.95 8.28 -2.78
C LEU A 169 12.19 9.05 -1.70
N ASP A 170 11.74 8.33 -0.67
CA ASP A 170 11.00 8.93 0.45
C ASP A 170 11.91 9.40 1.58
N GLY A 171 13.08 8.78 1.73
CA GLY A 171 14.06 9.16 2.74
C GLY A 171 15.30 8.28 2.74
N VAL A 172 16.37 8.83 3.32
CA VAL A 172 17.64 8.15 3.57
C VAL A 172 18.13 8.56 4.94
N ASP A 173 18.53 7.56 5.72
CA ASP A 173 19.05 7.72 7.07
C ASP A 173 20.34 6.92 7.24
N GLU A 174 21.40 7.60 7.66
CA GLU A 174 22.62 6.95 8.15
C GLU A 174 22.43 6.52 9.62
N LEU A 175 22.48 5.21 9.88
CA LEU A 175 22.46 4.63 11.22
C LEU A 175 23.89 4.26 11.65
N ALA A 176 24.05 3.74 12.87
CA ALA A 176 25.38 3.42 13.42
C ALA A 176 26.13 2.33 12.63
N ASP A 177 25.40 1.34 12.12
CA ASP A 177 25.92 0.13 11.48
C ASP A 177 25.65 0.05 9.97
N LYS A 178 24.69 0.84 9.48
CA LYS A 178 24.21 0.77 8.10
C LYS A 178 23.55 2.06 7.65
N THR A 179 23.41 2.19 6.34
CA THR A 179 22.55 3.19 5.72
C THR A 179 21.23 2.53 5.34
N VAL A 180 20.13 3.24 5.58
CA VAL A 180 18.79 2.81 5.22
C VAL A 180 18.17 3.81 4.27
N ALA A 181 17.51 3.34 3.23
CA ALA A 181 16.73 4.16 2.32
C ALA A 181 15.32 3.59 2.18
N THR A 182 14.34 4.45 1.88
CA THR A 182 12.97 4.02 1.56
C THR A 182 12.62 4.49 0.16
N LEU A 183 12.28 3.56 -0.72
CA LEU A 183 11.78 3.83 -2.07
C LEU A 183 10.29 3.50 -2.14
N THR A 184 9.48 4.38 -2.73
CA THR A 184 8.11 4.04 -3.12
C THR A 184 8.04 3.80 -4.62
N PHE A 185 7.50 2.64 -4.98
CA PHE A 185 7.19 2.22 -6.34
C PHE A 185 5.69 2.39 -6.58
N SER A 186 5.31 2.83 -7.76
CA SER A 186 3.90 2.85 -8.17
C SER A 186 3.77 2.62 -9.67
N GLY A 187 2.64 2.08 -10.11
CA GLY A 187 2.39 1.85 -11.52
C GLY A 187 1.15 0.99 -11.74
N LEU A 188 1.09 0.33 -12.90
CA LEU A 188 0.07 -0.67 -13.22
C LEU A 188 0.72 -2.05 -13.31
N SER A 189 0.19 -3.01 -12.56
CA SER A 189 0.59 -4.42 -12.62
C SER A 189 -0.44 -5.23 -13.41
N LYS A 190 0.03 -6.15 -14.25
CA LYS A 190 -0.81 -6.95 -15.16
C LYS A 190 -0.37 -8.40 -15.15
N ASN A 191 -1.33 -9.31 -15.16
CA ASN A 191 -1.06 -10.75 -15.26
C ASN A 191 -0.95 -11.25 -16.72
N SER A 192 -1.22 -10.36 -17.68
CA SER A 192 -1.10 -10.61 -19.12
C SER A 192 -1.00 -9.29 -19.88
N ARG A 193 -0.35 -9.28 -21.03
CA ARG A 193 -0.24 -8.10 -21.91
C ARG A 193 -1.58 -7.54 -22.40
N PHE A 194 -2.64 -8.33 -22.32
CA PHE A 194 -4.01 -7.93 -22.72
C PHE A 194 -4.86 -7.47 -21.54
N ASP A 195 -4.34 -7.57 -20.31
CA ASP A 195 -5.01 -7.11 -19.11
C ASP A 195 -4.96 -5.57 -19.04
N GLN A 196 -6.02 -4.99 -18.47
CA GLN A 196 -6.05 -3.56 -18.14
C GLN A 196 -5.10 -3.24 -16.98
N GLY A 197 -4.87 -4.22 -16.11
CA GLY A 197 -4.00 -4.12 -14.96
C GLY A 197 -4.66 -3.49 -13.75
N GLU A 198 -3.99 -3.65 -12.62
CA GLU A 198 -4.35 -3.07 -11.33
C GLU A 198 -3.29 -2.05 -10.92
N GLY A 199 -3.74 -0.90 -10.43
CA GLY A 199 -2.84 0.10 -9.87
C GLY A 199 -2.21 -0.42 -8.58
N PHE A 200 -0.89 -0.28 -8.46
CA PHE A 200 -0.18 -0.63 -7.23
C PHE A 200 0.63 0.56 -6.72
N SER A 201 0.85 0.56 -5.41
CA SER A 201 1.86 1.39 -4.77
C SER A 201 2.44 0.63 -3.59
N GLU A 202 3.77 0.56 -3.52
CA GLU A 202 4.46 -0.11 -2.43
C GLU A 202 5.75 0.61 -2.04
N SER A 203 6.08 0.58 -0.75
CA SER A 203 7.30 1.14 -0.21
C SER A 203 8.26 0.02 0.18
N TRP A 204 9.50 0.11 -0.29
CA TRP A 204 10.58 -0.81 0.04
C TRP A 204 11.57 -0.14 0.96
N ARG A 205 11.85 -0.79 2.08
CA ARG A 205 12.96 -0.43 2.94
C ARG A 205 14.22 -1.13 2.43
N MET A 206 15.18 -0.35 1.98
CA MET A 206 16.49 -0.79 1.52
C MET A 206 17.51 -0.59 2.64
N GLU A 207 18.44 -1.52 2.80
CA GLU A 207 19.58 -1.37 3.69
C GLU A 207 20.89 -1.69 3.01
N ARG A 208 21.96 -1.01 3.45
CA ARG A 208 23.33 -1.24 3.00
C ARG A 208 24.26 -1.12 4.20
N GLU A 209 24.99 -2.19 4.49
CA GLU A 209 26.03 -2.17 5.53
C GLU A 209 27.11 -1.14 5.19
N HIS A 210 27.77 -0.60 6.22
CA HIS A 210 28.93 0.24 6.01
C HIS A 210 30.13 -0.56 5.49
N GLY A 211 31.00 0.14 4.76
CA GLY A 211 32.18 -0.44 4.12
C GLY A 211 32.12 -0.39 2.59
N ASP A 212 33.23 -0.79 1.99
CA ASP A 212 33.39 -0.74 0.54
C ASP A 212 32.59 -1.85 -0.14
N ASN A 213 32.01 -1.53 -1.30
CA ASN A 213 31.30 -2.48 -2.17
C ASN A 213 30.15 -3.26 -1.52
N GLN A 214 29.58 -2.78 -0.41
CA GLN A 214 28.41 -3.40 0.20
C GLN A 214 27.16 -3.21 -0.68
N PRO A 215 26.38 -4.28 -0.93
CA PRO A 215 25.18 -4.20 -1.75
C PRO A 215 24.01 -3.56 -0.98
N TRP A 216 23.09 -2.95 -1.72
CA TRP A 216 21.77 -2.62 -1.19
C TRP A 216 20.88 -3.85 -1.20
N ARG A 217 20.19 -4.11 -0.09
CA ARG A 217 19.26 -5.23 0.07
C ARG A 217 17.89 -4.76 0.52
N VAL A 218 16.83 -5.41 0.05
CA VAL A 218 15.46 -5.19 0.52
C VAL A 218 15.31 -5.81 1.92
N ALA A 219 15.09 -4.96 2.92
CA ALA A 219 14.86 -5.32 4.32
C ALA A 219 13.36 -5.35 4.69
N GLY A 220 12.49 -4.83 3.84
CA GLY A 220 11.05 -4.94 4.02
C GLY A 220 10.28 -4.36 2.84
N ILE A 221 9.08 -4.88 2.60
CA ILE A 221 8.15 -4.44 1.57
C ILE A 221 6.81 -4.13 2.25
N ARG A 222 6.20 -3.00 1.92
CA ARG A 222 4.90 -2.57 2.46
C ARG A 222 4.02 -2.05 1.34
N GLN A 223 2.85 -2.66 1.16
CA GLN A 223 1.82 -2.12 0.28
C GLN A 223 1.26 -0.80 0.84
N ASN A 224 1.08 0.19 -0.02
CA ASN A 224 0.42 1.45 0.29
C ASN A 224 -1.08 1.32 -0.02
N ALA A 225 -1.91 1.89 0.87
CA ALA A 225 -3.36 1.88 0.75
C ALA A 225 -3.88 3.06 -0.11
#